data_AF-A0A535S4Z0-F1
#
_entry.id   AF-A0A535S4Z0-F1
#
_cell.length_a   1.000
_cell.length_b   1.000
_cell.length_c   1.000
_cell.angle_alpha   90.00
_cell.angle_beta   90.00
_cell.angle_gamma   90.00
#
_symmetry.space_group_name_H-M   'P 1'
#
loop_
_entity.id
_entity.type
_entity.pdbx_description
1 polymer ?
#
loop_
_entity_poly.entity_id
_entity_poly.type
_entity_poly.pdbx_seq_one_letter_code
_entity_poly.pdbx_strand_id
1 'polypeptide(L)'
;ALNEVQVLRTDDFSKVATIPVGKLPHGIWPSGDGTRVYVGLENEDRLAAIDTLTNKVVATVPIGQAAQAINYVPNAVPEGAGMQGLQALGVAGQATHLTLVPAGKAKAKEAPTSVTLFDQGLTQVLQASVSGLEPKQPYVLALAQRADGGGTLQPLAAFTTNPAGSAIVNALGPIRQIVQGEDKVERRYLVIVAGAPGKHGGPLQIQAH
;
A
#
# COMPACT_ATOMS: atom_id res chain seq x y z
N ALA A 1 8.90 -6.15 2.94
CA ALA A 1 9.02 -5.46 4.24
C ALA A 1 7.96 -6.02 5.19
N LEU A 2 8.24 -6.14 6.48
CA LEU A 2 7.23 -6.56 7.45
C LEU A 2 6.37 -5.32 7.80
N ASN A 3 5.06 -5.43 7.63
CA ASN A 3 4.10 -4.38 7.98
C ASN A 3 3.87 -4.40 9.50
N GLU A 4 4.83 -3.88 10.26
CA GLU A 4 4.86 -3.99 11.72
C GLU A 4 5.39 -2.72 12.39
N VAL A 5 5.01 -2.54 13.66
CA VAL A 5 5.65 -1.59 14.59
C VAL A 5 6.50 -2.38 15.57
N GLN A 6 7.75 -1.95 15.75
CA GLN A 6 8.64 -2.52 16.76
C GLN A 6 8.65 -1.65 18.00
N VAL A 7 8.43 -2.28 19.16
CA VAL A 7 8.49 -1.64 20.47
C VAL A 7 9.82 -2.00 21.10
N LEU A 8 10.64 -1.00 21.37
CA LEU A 8 11.95 -1.15 21.98
C LEU A 8 11.98 -0.43 23.33
N ARG A 9 12.77 -0.93 24.28
CA ARG A 9 13.09 -0.14 25.47
C ARG A 9 14.05 0.99 25.13
N THR A 10 13.97 2.09 25.85
CA THR A 10 14.81 3.28 25.59
C THR A 10 16.16 3.25 26.29
N ASP A 11 16.32 2.37 27.29
CA ASP A 11 17.56 2.21 28.06
C ASP A 11 18.58 1.31 27.34
N ASP A 12 18.12 0.24 26.69
CA ASP A 12 19.00 -0.75 26.04
C ASP A 12 18.60 -1.13 24.61
N PHE A 13 17.53 -0.54 24.05
CA PHE A 13 16.97 -0.88 22.73
C PHE A 13 16.56 -2.35 22.56
N SER A 14 16.39 -3.08 23.67
CA SER A 14 15.86 -4.44 23.63
C SER A 14 14.43 -4.44 23.11
N LYS A 15 14.10 -5.40 22.26
CA LYS A 15 12.77 -5.53 21.67
C LYS A 15 11.77 -6.08 22.69
N VAL A 16 10.73 -5.30 22.96
CA VAL A 16 9.61 -5.63 23.85
C VAL A 16 8.50 -6.34 23.08
N ALA A 17 8.15 -5.82 21.90
CA ALA A 17 7.06 -6.36 21.10
C ALA A 17 7.27 -6.10 19.60
N THR A 18 6.65 -6.95 18.80
CA THR A 18 6.40 -6.72 17.37
C THR A 18 4.88 -6.68 17.21
N ILE A 19 4.35 -5.56 16.71
CA ILE A 19 2.91 -5.33 16.56
C ILE A 19 2.58 -5.36 15.07
N PRO A 20 1.87 -6.38 14.57
CA PRO A 20 1.39 -6.39 13.20
C PRO A 20 0.43 -5.21 12.97
N VAL A 21 0.62 -4.49 11.86
CA VAL A 21 -0.25 -3.39 11.43
C VAL A 21 -0.67 -3.59 9.97
N GLY A 22 -1.40 -2.62 9.41
CA GLY A 22 -1.80 -2.63 8.02
C GLY A 22 -0.64 -2.29 7.06
N LYS A 23 -0.97 -2.21 5.77
CA LYS A 23 0.02 -2.13 4.69
C LYS A 23 0.76 -0.80 4.64
N LEU A 24 2.09 -0.89 4.45
CA LEU A 24 3.01 0.22 4.26
C LEU A 24 2.87 1.27 5.39
N PRO A 25 3.18 0.90 6.65
CA PRO A 25 3.13 1.85 7.75
C PRO A 25 4.21 2.93 7.59
N HIS A 26 3.81 4.20 7.71
CA HIS A 26 4.68 5.37 7.58
C HIS A 26 4.66 6.20 8.87
N GLY A 27 3.96 7.33 8.89
CA GLY A 27 3.95 8.27 10.01
C GLY A 27 3.49 7.61 11.30
N ILE A 28 4.20 7.89 12.39
CA ILE A 28 3.89 7.40 13.74
C ILE A 28 3.89 8.56 14.73
N TRP A 29 2.88 8.65 15.58
CA TRP A 29 2.77 9.75 16.56
C TRP A 29 2.03 9.33 17.84
N PRO A 30 2.52 9.66 19.05
CA PRO A 30 1.86 9.31 20.31
C PRO A 30 0.72 10.28 20.65
N SER A 31 -0.27 9.82 21.42
CA SER A 31 -1.20 10.72 22.12
C SER A 31 -0.48 11.51 23.21
N GLY A 32 -1.05 12.66 23.61
CA GLY A 32 -0.46 13.52 24.64
C GLY A 32 -0.34 12.87 26.03
N ASP A 33 -1.18 11.88 26.34
CA ASP A 33 -1.15 11.10 27.57
C ASP A 33 -0.31 9.80 27.44
N GLY A 34 0.25 9.51 26.26
CA GLY A 34 1.04 8.31 25.98
C GLY A 34 0.26 6.99 25.99
N THR A 35 -1.07 7.00 26.15
CA THR A 35 -1.88 5.78 26.18
C THR A 35 -2.11 5.18 24.79
N ARG A 36 -1.89 5.97 23.74
CA ARG A 36 -2.04 5.58 22.35
C ARG A 36 -0.83 5.96 21.51
N VAL A 37 -0.59 5.17 20.49
CA VAL A 37 0.27 5.53 19.36
C VAL A 37 -0.54 5.35 18.08
N TYR A 38 -0.47 6.32 17.18
CA TYR A 38 -1.17 6.31 15.91
C TYR A 38 -0.20 6.09 14.77
N VAL A 39 -0.57 5.23 13.82
CA VAL A 39 0.27 4.85 12.67
C VAL A 39 -0.51 5.05 11.38
N GLY A 40 0.06 5.78 10.42
CA GLY A 40 -0.49 5.97 9.09
C GLY A 40 -0.21 4.76 8.23
N LEU A 41 -1.23 4.22 7.58
CA LEU A 41 -1.15 3.04 6.72
C LEU A 41 -1.31 3.49 5.26
N GLU A 42 -0.19 3.77 4.60
CA GLU A 42 -0.17 4.44 3.30
C GLU A 42 -0.88 3.64 2.19
N ASN A 43 -0.80 2.30 2.23
CA ASN A 43 -1.45 1.44 1.24
C ASN A 43 -2.81 0.87 1.69
N GLU A 44 -3.41 1.47 2.72
CA GLU A 44 -4.77 1.15 3.18
C GLU A 44 -5.67 2.38 3.37
N ASP A 45 -5.12 3.59 3.21
CA ASP A 45 -5.82 4.87 3.46
C ASP A 45 -6.52 4.86 4.84
N ARG A 46 -5.79 4.33 5.81
CA ARG A 46 -6.24 4.10 7.18
C ARG A 46 -5.18 4.55 8.18
N LEU A 47 -5.64 4.79 9.39
CA LEU A 47 -4.81 5.02 10.57
C LEU A 47 -5.07 3.91 11.58
N ALA A 48 -4.00 3.25 12.04
CA ALA A 48 -4.09 2.32 13.16
C ALA A 48 -3.88 3.05 14.48
N ALA A 49 -4.76 2.83 15.46
CA ALA A 49 -4.54 3.23 16.84
C ALA A 49 -4.05 2.03 17.64
N ILE A 50 -2.90 2.17 18.30
CA ILE A 50 -2.26 1.15 19.12
C ILE A 50 -2.39 1.56 20.59
N ASP A 51 -2.86 0.65 21.42
CA ASP A 51 -2.81 0.79 22.89
C ASP A 51 -1.40 0.42 23.38
N THR A 52 -0.74 1.35 24.06
CA THR A 52 0.67 1.24 24.46
C THR A 52 0.87 0.33 25.67
N LEU A 53 -0.16 0.10 26.48
CA LEU A 53 -0.10 -0.79 27.63
C LEU A 53 -0.13 -2.26 27.18
N THR A 54 -0.99 -2.57 26.22
CA THR A 54 -1.23 -3.93 25.74
C THR A 54 -0.46 -4.28 24.48
N ASN A 55 0.15 -3.29 23.82
CA ASN A 55 0.85 -3.43 22.53
C ASN A 55 -0.04 -4.04 21.44
N LYS A 56 -1.29 -3.55 21.35
CA LYS A 56 -2.29 -4.05 20.39
C LYS A 56 -2.90 -2.93 19.57
N VAL A 57 -3.16 -3.20 18.30
CA VAL A 57 -4.05 -2.36 17.48
C VAL A 57 -5.46 -2.47 18.06
N VAL A 58 -6.03 -1.35 18.47
CA VAL A 58 -7.38 -1.27 19.06
C VAL A 58 -8.41 -0.64 18.13
N ALA A 59 -7.96 0.07 17.10
CA ALA A 59 -8.83 0.59 16.05
C ALA A 59 -8.07 0.77 14.74
N THR A 60 -8.81 0.69 13.63
CA THR A 60 -8.38 1.16 12.32
C THR A 60 -9.41 2.15 11.79
N VAL A 61 -8.97 3.38 11.55
CA VAL A 61 -9.83 4.52 11.21
C VAL A 61 -9.59 4.91 9.75
N PRO A 62 -10.63 5.02 8.91
CA PRO A 62 -10.45 5.51 7.53
C PRO A 62 -9.99 6.96 7.53
N ILE A 63 -9.04 7.28 6.64
CA ILE A 63 -8.50 8.62 6.43
C ILE A 63 -8.41 8.91 4.92
N GLY A 64 -7.76 10.01 4.54
CA GLY A 64 -7.47 10.31 3.15
C GLY A 64 -6.34 9.46 2.56
N GLN A 65 -6.04 9.71 1.28
CA GLN A 65 -5.02 8.98 0.53
C GLN A 65 -3.61 9.15 1.10
N ALA A 66 -2.82 8.08 1.02
CA ALA A 66 -1.35 8.11 1.09
C ALA A 66 -0.78 8.82 2.33
N ALA A 67 -1.23 8.43 3.51
CA ALA A 67 -0.80 9.05 4.76
C ALA A 67 0.72 8.95 5.00
N GLN A 68 1.40 10.09 5.09
CA GLN A 68 2.84 10.17 5.33
C GLN A 68 3.20 10.58 6.76
N ALA A 69 2.60 11.65 7.26
CA ALA A 69 2.86 12.19 8.59
C ALA A 69 1.56 12.29 9.40
N ILE A 70 1.69 12.15 10.71
CA ILE A 70 0.60 12.30 11.67
C ILE A 70 1.03 13.31 12.72
N ASN A 71 0.13 14.21 13.09
CA ASN A 71 0.28 15.07 14.25
C ASN A 71 -0.93 14.90 15.16
N TYR A 72 -0.68 14.63 16.45
CA TYR A 72 -1.72 14.67 17.47
C TYR A 72 -1.79 16.09 18.05
N VAL A 73 -2.97 16.70 17.97
CA VAL A 73 -3.23 18.03 18.55
C VAL A 73 -4.18 17.85 19.74
N PRO A 74 -3.70 17.96 21.00
CA PRO A 74 -4.56 17.81 22.17
C PRO A 74 -5.61 18.92 22.19
N ASN A 75 -6.83 18.57 22.62
CA ASN A 75 -7.95 19.51 22.77
C ASN A 75 -8.30 20.30 21.48
N ALA A 76 -8.01 19.76 20.29
CA ALA A 76 -8.35 20.41 19.02
C ALA A 76 -9.86 20.66 18.86
N VAL A 77 -10.69 19.81 19.46
CA VAL A 77 -12.13 19.95 19.56
C VAL A 77 -12.49 19.86 21.05
N PRO A 78 -12.54 20.98 21.79
CA PRO A 78 -12.81 20.95 23.23
C PRO A 78 -14.27 20.60 23.53
N GLU A 79 -15.20 20.97 22.64
CA GLU A 79 -16.64 20.74 22.78
C GLU A 79 -17.30 20.47 21.41
N GLY A 80 -18.44 19.79 21.43
CA GLY A 80 -19.22 19.48 20.23
C GLY A 80 -18.62 18.36 19.36
N ALA A 81 -19.14 18.21 18.14
CA ALA A 81 -18.74 17.11 17.24
C ALA A 81 -17.40 17.36 16.51
N GLY A 82 -16.93 18.61 16.46
CA GLY A 82 -15.69 18.96 15.75
C GLY A 82 -15.73 18.80 14.23
N MET A 83 -16.93 18.75 13.64
CA MET A 83 -17.13 18.54 12.20
C MET A 83 -17.52 19.81 11.45
N GLN A 84 -17.56 20.95 12.13
CA GLN A 84 -17.96 22.23 11.53
C GLN A 84 -16.97 22.63 10.43
N GLY A 85 -17.47 22.90 9.22
CA GLY A 85 -16.66 23.30 8.07
C GLY A 85 -15.89 22.17 7.38
N LEU A 86 -16.02 20.92 7.84
CA LEU A 86 -15.45 19.77 7.12
C LEU A 86 -16.26 19.49 5.85
N GLN A 87 -15.55 19.03 4.82
CA GLN A 87 -16.13 18.57 3.56
C GLN A 87 -15.60 17.17 3.26
N ALA A 88 -16.39 16.37 2.53
CA ALA A 88 -15.91 15.09 2.05
C ALA A 88 -14.77 15.30 1.04
N LEU A 89 -13.77 14.42 1.04
CA LEU A 89 -12.58 14.52 0.18
C LEU A 89 -12.89 14.42 -1.32
N GLY A 90 -14.09 13.96 -1.71
CA GLY A 90 -14.45 13.75 -3.11
C GLY A 90 -13.51 12.76 -3.80
N VAL A 91 -13.13 13.06 -5.04
CA VAL A 91 -12.19 12.24 -5.83
C VAL A 91 -10.83 12.09 -5.16
N ALA A 92 -10.36 13.12 -4.43
CA ALA A 92 -9.09 13.07 -3.70
C ALA A 92 -9.10 12.08 -2.51
N GLY A 93 -10.26 11.54 -2.13
CA GLY A 93 -10.38 10.45 -1.17
C GLY A 93 -10.58 9.07 -1.79
N GLN A 94 -10.67 8.97 -3.13
CA GLN A 94 -10.98 7.71 -3.80
C GLN A 94 -9.70 6.94 -4.13
N ALA A 95 -9.57 5.74 -3.58
CA ALA A 95 -8.48 4.85 -3.94
C ALA A 95 -8.98 3.45 -4.23
N THR A 96 -8.20 2.71 -5.02
CA THR A 96 -8.41 1.28 -5.24
C THR A 96 -7.23 0.51 -4.68
N HIS A 97 -7.50 -0.35 -3.69
CA HIS A 97 -6.48 -1.23 -3.12
C HIS A 97 -6.51 -2.58 -3.83
N LEU A 98 -5.38 -2.97 -4.39
CA LEU A 98 -5.14 -4.21 -5.10
C LEU A 98 -4.00 -4.97 -4.44
N THR A 99 -3.76 -6.17 -4.94
CA THR A 99 -2.74 -7.07 -4.41
C THR A 99 -2.21 -7.94 -5.53
N LEU A 100 -0.89 -8.15 -5.55
CA LEU A 100 -0.28 -9.16 -6.42
C LEU A 100 0.18 -10.35 -5.58
N VAL A 101 -0.09 -11.54 -6.11
CA VAL A 101 0.25 -12.84 -5.52
C VAL A 101 1.16 -13.61 -6.47
N PRO A 102 2.00 -14.55 -5.98
CA PRO A 102 2.85 -15.34 -6.86
C PRO A 102 2.04 -16.03 -7.97
N ALA A 103 2.56 -16.01 -9.20
CA ALA A 103 1.92 -16.65 -10.35
C ALA A 103 1.70 -18.15 -10.06
N GLY A 104 0.52 -18.66 -10.44
CA GLY A 104 0.11 -20.03 -10.13
C GLY A 104 -0.33 -20.28 -8.67
N LYS A 105 -0.26 -19.26 -7.79
CA LYS A 105 -0.72 -19.32 -6.39
C LYS A 105 -1.74 -18.23 -6.08
N ALA A 106 -2.76 -18.09 -6.92
CA ALA A 106 -3.78 -17.04 -6.83
C ALA A 106 -4.54 -16.96 -5.47
N LYS A 107 -4.53 -18.04 -4.68
CA LYS A 107 -5.18 -18.13 -3.35
C LYS A 107 -4.20 -18.07 -2.17
N ALA A 108 -2.94 -17.69 -2.39
CA ALA A 108 -1.99 -17.53 -1.29
C ALA A 108 -2.51 -16.47 -0.30
N LYS A 109 -2.62 -16.84 0.98
CA LYS A 109 -3.02 -15.91 2.06
C LYS A 109 -2.00 -14.80 2.28
N GLU A 110 -0.76 -15.01 1.84
CA GLU A 110 0.32 -14.04 1.89
C GLU A 110 0.41 -13.34 0.54
N ALA A 111 -0.07 -12.11 0.54
CA ALA A 111 0.03 -11.16 -0.54
C ALA A 111 1.40 -10.45 -0.46
N PRO A 112 2.42 -10.82 -1.25
CA PRO A 112 3.73 -10.18 -1.15
C PRO A 112 3.68 -8.71 -1.57
N THR A 113 2.79 -8.34 -2.48
CA THR A 113 2.78 -6.98 -3.03
C THR A 113 1.43 -6.32 -2.83
N SER A 114 1.40 -5.23 -2.05
CA SER A 114 0.25 -4.33 -2.00
C SER A 114 0.36 -3.27 -3.09
N VAL A 115 -0.77 -2.92 -3.70
CA VAL A 115 -0.83 -1.85 -4.69
C VAL A 115 -2.01 -0.94 -4.35
N THR A 116 -1.80 0.36 -4.39
CA THR A 116 -2.87 1.36 -4.26
C THR A 116 -2.88 2.25 -5.49
N LEU A 117 -4.08 2.49 -6.05
CA LEU A 117 -4.33 3.45 -7.11
C LEU A 117 -5.03 4.65 -6.50
N PHE A 118 -4.33 5.76 -6.36
CA PHE A 118 -4.85 7.02 -5.85
C PHE A 118 -5.44 7.84 -6.99
N ASP A 119 -6.71 8.23 -6.89
CA ASP A 119 -7.31 9.09 -7.91
C ASP A 119 -6.83 10.53 -7.80
N GLN A 120 -6.47 11.07 -8.97
CA GLN A 120 -6.07 12.47 -9.15
C GLN A 120 -6.86 13.08 -10.33
N GLY A 121 -8.14 12.70 -10.45
CA GLY A 121 -9.01 13.09 -11.56
C GLY A 121 -8.87 12.16 -12.76
N LEU A 122 -8.40 12.68 -13.90
CA LEU A 122 -8.25 11.89 -15.14
C LEU A 122 -7.10 10.87 -15.08
N THR A 123 -6.19 11.02 -14.11
CA THR A 123 -5.04 10.12 -13.90
C THR A 123 -5.10 9.48 -12.53
N GLN A 124 -4.41 8.35 -12.41
CA GLN A 124 -4.14 7.70 -11.13
C GLN A 124 -2.64 7.68 -10.87
N VAL A 125 -2.29 7.84 -9.60
CA VAL A 125 -0.97 7.49 -9.09
C VAL A 125 -1.06 6.06 -8.58
N LEU A 126 -0.33 5.15 -9.22
CA LEU A 126 -0.11 3.81 -8.72
C LEU A 126 1.10 3.83 -7.80
N GLN A 127 0.94 3.28 -6.60
CA GLN A 127 2.05 2.92 -5.72
C GLN A 127 1.96 1.43 -5.37
N ALA A 128 3.05 0.71 -5.59
CA ALA A 128 3.19 -0.70 -5.21
C ALA A 128 4.32 -0.86 -4.19
N SER A 129 4.00 -1.48 -3.05
CA SER A 129 4.99 -2.01 -2.11
C SER A 129 5.26 -3.47 -2.47
N VAL A 130 6.28 -3.67 -3.30
CA VAL A 130 6.66 -4.96 -3.85
C VAL A 130 7.50 -5.74 -2.85
N SER A 131 7.22 -7.03 -2.68
CA SER A 131 8.10 -7.95 -1.94
C SER A 131 8.09 -9.36 -2.54
N GLY A 132 8.86 -10.28 -1.96
CA GLY A 132 8.85 -11.69 -2.36
C GLY A 132 9.46 -11.99 -3.74
N LEU A 133 10.36 -11.13 -4.22
CA LEU A 133 11.11 -11.32 -5.48
C LEU A 133 12.57 -11.64 -5.18
N GLU A 134 13.32 -12.09 -6.19
CA GLU A 134 14.77 -12.28 -6.02
C GLU A 134 15.47 -10.93 -5.80
N PRO A 135 16.44 -10.83 -4.86
CA PRO A 135 17.17 -9.61 -4.57
C PRO A 135 18.03 -9.08 -5.71
N LYS A 136 18.11 -7.75 -5.83
CA LYS A 136 19.00 -7.03 -6.76
C LYS A 136 18.80 -7.39 -8.25
N GLN A 137 17.65 -7.93 -8.61
CA GLN A 137 17.30 -8.26 -9.99
C GLN A 137 16.41 -7.16 -10.61
N PRO A 138 16.46 -6.96 -11.94
CA PRO A 138 15.57 -6.06 -12.64
C PRO A 138 14.20 -6.70 -12.92
N TYR A 139 13.15 -5.89 -12.82
CA TYR A 139 11.76 -6.27 -13.04
C TYR A 139 10.99 -5.17 -13.74
N VAL A 140 9.82 -5.53 -14.26
CA VAL A 140 8.83 -4.61 -14.81
C VAL A 140 7.48 -4.86 -14.17
N LEU A 141 6.87 -3.80 -13.64
CA LEU A 141 5.45 -3.75 -13.35
C LEU A 141 4.72 -3.35 -14.64
N ALA A 142 3.72 -4.12 -15.04
CA ALA A 142 3.02 -3.96 -16.31
C ALA A 142 1.51 -4.24 -16.18
N LEU A 143 0.77 -3.86 -17.22
CA LEU A 143 -0.59 -4.29 -17.47
C LEU A 143 -0.59 -5.46 -18.47
N ALA A 144 -1.15 -6.59 -18.07
CA ALA A 144 -1.35 -7.79 -18.88
C ALA A 144 -2.77 -7.84 -19.42
N GLN A 145 -2.91 -8.38 -20.64
CA GLN A 145 -4.24 -8.60 -21.24
C GLN A 145 -5.07 -9.63 -20.46
N ARG A 146 -4.41 -10.63 -19.88
CA ARG A 146 -5.09 -11.75 -19.23
C ARG A 146 -4.83 -11.78 -17.73
N ALA A 147 -5.81 -12.32 -17.01
CA ALA A 147 -5.80 -12.54 -15.57
C ALA A 147 -4.58 -13.35 -15.07
N ASP A 148 -4.07 -14.27 -15.89
CA ASP A 148 -2.89 -15.10 -15.59
C ASP A 148 -1.55 -14.35 -15.76
N GLY A 149 -1.59 -13.05 -16.06
CA GLY A 149 -0.41 -12.22 -16.34
C GLY A 149 0.16 -12.42 -17.74
N GLY A 150 -0.52 -13.18 -18.61
CA GLY A 150 -0.11 -13.42 -19.99
C GLY A 150 -0.71 -12.46 -21.02
N GLY A 151 -0.35 -12.67 -22.29
CA GLY A 151 -0.75 -11.83 -23.43
C GLY A 151 0.21 -10.66 -23.65
N THR A 152 -0.25 -9.65 -24.39
CA THR A 152 0.53 -8.42 -24.60
C THR A 152 0.69 -7.66 -23.29
N LEU A 153 1.92 -7.28 -22.96
CA LEU A 153 2.24 -6.49 -21.78
C LEU A 153 2.46 -5.02 -22.16
N GLN A 154 1.85 -4.13 -21.39
CA GLN A 154 2.12 -2.70 -21.42
C GLN A 154 2.94 -2.33 -20.16
N PRO A 155 4.23 -2.02 -20.29
CA PRO A 155 5.06 -1.61 -19.17
C PRO A 155 4.52 -0.34 -18.50
N LEU A 156 4.45 -0.36 -17.16
CA LEU A 156 4.14 0.82 -16.34
C LEU A 156 5.39 1.40 -15.71
N ALA A 157 6.25 0.55 -15.14
CA ALA A 157 7.49 0.96 -14.51
C ALA A 157 8.51 -0.18 -14.52
N ALA A 158 9.78 0.15 -14.79
CA ALA A 158 10.90 -0.75 -14.54
C ALA A 158 11.50 -0.45 -13.17
N PHE A 159 11.94 -1.48 -12.44
CA PHE A 159 12.53 -1.32 -11.12
C PHE A 159 13.54 -2.42 -10.81
N THR A 160 14.40 -2.18 -9.83
CA THR A 160 15.33 -3.17 -9.29
C THR A 160 15.02 -3.39 -7.82
N THR A 161 15.02 -4.63 -7.37
CA THR A 161 14.76 -4.96 -5.97
C THR A 161 15.97 -4.65 -5.08
N ASN A 162 15.69 -4.32 -3.82
CA ASN A 162 16.71 -4.18 -2.78
C ASN A 162 17.24 -5.57 -2.33
N PRO A 163 18.22 -5.63 -1.39
CA PRO A 163 18.75 -6.90 -0.88
C PRO A 163 17.71 -7.84 -0.23
N ALA A 164 16.55 -7.32 0.16
CA ALA A 164 15.44 -8.10 0.71
C ALA A 164 14.41 -8.51 -0.36
N GLY A 165 14.72 -8.35 -1.65
CA GLY A 165 13.79 -8.72 -2.72
C GLY A 165 12.54 -7.85 -2.78
N SER A 166 12.63 -6.60 -2.28
CA SER A 166 11.52 -5.65 -2.18
C SER A 166 11.80 -4.35 -2.92
N ALA A 167 10.76 -3.61 -3.30
CA ALA A 167 10.87 -2.28 -3.91
C ALA A 167 9.58 -1.46 -3.68
N ILE A 168 9.71 -0.13 -3.63
CA ILE A 168 8.56 0.76 -3.81
C ILE A 168 8.55 1.20 -5.28
N VAL A 169 7.43 1.00 -5.96
CA VAL A 169 7.30 1.27 -7.39
C VAL A 169 6.13 2.22 -7.61
N ASN A 170 6.40 3.35 -8.27
CA ASN A 170 5.37 4.33 -8.62
C ASN A 170 5.17 4.36 -10.14
N ALA A 171 3.93 4.56 -10.56
CA ALA A 171 3.57 4.82 -11.95
C ALA A 171 2.42 5.83 -12.03
N LEU A 172 2.33 6.56 -13.14
CA LEU A 172 1.26 7.52 -13.39
C LEU A 172 0.57 7.16 -14.70
N GLY A 173 -0.76 7.21 -14.72
CA GLY A 173 -1.52 7.06 -15.97
C GLY A 173 -3.02 6.87 -15.75
N PRO A 174 -3.80 6.74 -16.82
CA PRO A 174 -5.23 6.40 -16.75
C PRO A 174 -5.41 4.91 -16.44
N ILE A 175 -5.00 4.48 -15.25
CA ILE A 175 -4.92 3.08 -14.86
C ILE A 175 -6.29 2.53 -14.43
N ARG A 176 -7.17 3.36 -13.84
CA ARG A 176 -8.49 2.92 -13.32
C ARG A 176 -9.39 2.30 -14.39
N GLN A 177 -9.51 2.95 -15.54
CA GLN A 177 -10.34 2.49 -16.66
C GLN A 177 -9.93 1.09 -17.13
N ILE A 178 -8.67 0.74 -16.92
CA ILE A 178 -8.07 -0.48 -17.39
C ILE A 178 -8.26 -1.64 -16.38
N VAL A 179 -8.28 -1.39 -15.07
CA VAL A 179 -8.39 -2.48 -14.06
C VAL A 179 -9.83 -2.76 -13.62
N GLN A 180 -10.73 -1.79 -13.77
CA GLN A 180 -12.14 -1.86 -13.33
C GLN A 180 -13.14 -2.08 -14.48
N GLY A 181 -12.78 -1.79 -15.73
CA GLY A 181 -13.60 -2.12 -16.91
C GLY A 181 -14.81 -1.20 -17.14
N GLU A 182 -14.71 0.08 -16.82
CA GLU A 182 -15.71 1.09 -17.21
C GLU A 182 -15.45 1.58 -18.65
N ASP A 183 -16.51 1.95 -19.38
CA ASP A 183 -16.50 2.55 -20.73
C ASP A 183 -15.84 1.75 -21.87
N LYS A 184 -16.29 0.52 -22.13
CA LYS A 184 -15.91 -0.27 -23.33
C LYS A 184 -14.39 -0.54 -23.48
N VAL A 185 -13.60 -0.33 -22.42
CA VAL A 185 -12.18 -0.66 -22.39
C VAL A 185 -12.00 -2.11 -21.92
N GLU A 186 -11.22 -2.88 -22.68
CA GLU A 186 -10.87 -4.25 -22.32
C GLU A 186 -10.06 -4.26 -21.00
N ARG A 187 -10.58 -4.96 -19.98
CA ARG A 187 -9.92 -5.08 -18.68
C ARG A 187 -8.51 -5.63 -18.83
N ARG A 188 -7.54 -5.02 -18.16
CA ARG A 188 -6.18 -5.55 -17.96
C ARG A 188 -5.94 -5.83 -16.49
N TYR A 189 -4.84 -6.53 -16.24
CA TYR A 189 -4.46 -7.00 -14.91
C TYR A 189 -3.03 -6.60 -14.62
N LEU A 190 -2.73 -6.21 -13.38
CA LEU A 190 -1.36 -5.94 -12.98
C LEU A 190 -0.54 -7.24 -12.95
N VAL A 191 0.70 -7.15 -13.44
CA VAL A 191 1.67 -8.24 -13.43
C VAL A 191 3.06 -7.71 -13.14
N ILE A 192 3.87 -8.50 -12.43
CA ILE A 192 5.32 -8.30 -12.34
C ILE A 192 6.02 -9.42 -13.11
N VAL A 193 6.94 -9.02 -14.00
CA VAL A 193 7.80 -9.92 -14.79
C VAL A 193 9.27 -9.59 -14.53
N ALA A 194 10.14 -10.60 -14.61
CA ALA A 194 11.59 -10.40 -14.57
C ALA A 194 12.10 -9.75 -15.87
N GLY A 195 13.13 -8.91 -15.76
CA GLY A 195 13.82 -8.30 -16.91
C GLY A 195 13.50 -6.83 -17.11
N ALA A 196 13.55 -6.38 -18.36
CA ALA A 196 13.42 -4.99 -18.77
C ALA A 196 12.25 -4.81 -19.76
N PRO A 197 11.75 -3.57 -19.98
CA PRO A 197 10.73 -3.31 -20.98
C PRO A 197 11.14 -3.85 -22.35
N GLY A 198 10.27 -4.65 -22.99
CA GLY A 198 10.54 -5.29 -24.28
C GLY A 198 11.46 -6.53 -24.25
N LYS A 199 12.08 -6.84 -23.09
CA LYS A 199 12.89 -8.05 -22.88
C LYS A 199 12.65 -8.59 -21.48
N HIS A 200 11.57 -9.36 -21.32
CA HIS A 200 11.12 -9.88 -20.04
C HIS A 200 10.85 -11.38 -20.07
N GLY A 201 10.85 -11.99 -18.89
CA GLY A 201 10.42 -13.37 -18.66
C GLY A 201 8.91 -13.52 -18.52
N GLY A 202 8.49 -14.66 -17.98
CA GLY A 202 7.08 -14.93 -17.65
C GLY A 202 6.59 -14.21 -16.38
N PRO A 203 5.28 -14.27 -16.10
CA PRO A 203 4.68 -13.66 -14.91
C PRO A 203 5.23 -14.30 -13.63
N LEU A 204 5.68 -13.47 -12.69
CA LEU A 204 6.16 -13.87 -11.37
C LEU A 204 5.12 -13.57 -10.29
N GLN A 205 4.47 -12.41 -10.39
CA GLN A 205 3.34 -12.06 -9.55
C GLN A 205 2.21 -11.52 -10.42
N ILE A 206 0.97 -11.88 -10.09
CA ILE A 206 -0.23 -11.53 -10.84
C ILE A 206 -1.26 -10.90 -9.89
N GLN A 207 -2.11 -10.03 -10.41
CA GLN A 207 -3.20 -9.45 -9.65
C GLN A 207 -4.13 -10.53 -9.10
N ALA A 208 -4.40 -10.46 -7.80
CA ALA A 208 -5.40 -11.31 -7.15
C ALA A 208 -6.82 -10.97 -7.65
N HIS A 209 -7.68 -11.98 -7.71
CA HIS A 209 -9.09 -11.86 -8.10
C HIS A 209 -10.02 -11.84 -6.90
#